data_AF-A0A140DL31-F1
#
_entry.id   AF-A0A140DL31-F1
#
_cell.length_a   1.000
_cell.length_b   1.000
_cell.length_c   1.000
_cell.angle_alpha   90.00
_cell.angle_beta   90.00
_cell.angle_gamma   90.00
#
_symmetry.space_group_name_H-M   'P 1'
#
loop_
_entity.id
_entity.type
_entity.pdbx_description
1 polymer ?
#
loop_
_entity_poly.entity_id
_entity_poly.type
_entity_poly.pdbx_seq_one_letter_code
_entity_poly.pdbx_strand_id
1 'polypeptide(L)' 'KSAYFMVDGGTLDAFILLGPTLKDTIRQYVDLTGKPHLPQLWALGYHQCRCAYNTTEDVMETIGNFDKYDFPLDV' A
#
# COMPACT_ATOMS: atom_id res chain seq x y z
N LYS A 1 5.75 -7.11 30.06
CA LYS A 1 5.54 -6.04 29.06
C LYS A 1 4.12 -5.54 29.23
N SER A 2 3.92 -4.23 29.33
CA SER A 2 2.61 -3.60 29.54
C SER A 2 2.29 -2.67 28.37
N ALA A 3 1.01 -2.61 28.00
CA ALA A 3 0.47 -1.68 27.02
C ALA A 3 -0.67 -0.90 27.70
N TYR A 4 -0.75 0.40 27.43
CA TYR A 4 -1.76 1.29 27.98
C TYR A 4 -2.55 1.91 26.83
N PHE A 5 -3.87 1.83 26.90
CA PHE A 5 -4.79 2.40 25.92
C PHE A 5 -5.62 3.49 26.60
N MET A 6 -5.79 4.63 25.94
CA MET A 6 -6.60 5.75 26.41
C MET A 6 -7.51 6.20 25.28
N VAL A 7 -8.80 6.36 25.59
CA VAL A 7 -9.83 6.78 24.64
C VAL A 7 -10.54 7.99 25.27
N ASP A 8 -10.57 9.11 24.56
CA ASP A 8 -11.12 10.39 25.05
C ASP A 8 -12.66 10.36 25.14
N GLY A 9 -13.32 9.57 24.30
CA GLY A 9 -14.77 9.37 24.33
C GLY A 9 -15.22 8.17 23.48
N GLY A 10 -16.44 7.69 23.73
CA GLY A 10 -16.96 6.46 23.12
C GLY A 10 -16.63 5.20 23.93
N THR A 11 -16.64 4.04 23.27
CA THR A 11 -16.35 2.73 23.89
C THR A 11 -15.05 2.16 23.36
N LEU A 12 -14.26 1.52 24.23
CA LEU A 12 -13.13 0.70 23.83
C LEU A 12 -13.64 -0.68 23.39
N ASP A 13 -13.71 -0.91 22.08
CA ASP A 13 -13.97 -2.22 21.49
C ASP A 13 -12.65 -2.89 21.09
N ALA A 14 -12.32 -4.01 21.71
CA ALA A 14 -11.01 -4.64 21.60
C ALA A 14 -11.13 -6.10 21.11
N PHE A 15 -10.40 -6.41 20.04
CA PHE A 15 -10.35 -7.74 19.45
C PHE A 15 -8.97 -8.37 19.71
N ILE A 16 -8.95 -9.55 20.34
CA ILE A 16 -7.72 -10.31 20.59
C ILE A 16 -7.66 -11.47 19.61
N LEU A 17 -6.62 -11.49 18.78
CA LEU A 17 -6.42 -12.47 17.72
C LEU A 17 -5.28 -13.42 18.12
N LEU A 18 -5.60 -14.69 18.31
CA LEU A 18 -4.70 -15.71 18.89
C LEU A 18 -4.32 -16.77 17.84
N GLY A 19 -3.84 -16.32 16.68
CA GLY A 19 -3.30 -17.22 15.67
C GLY A 19 -2.05 -17.96 16.19
N PRO A 20 -1.91 -19.27 15.94
CA PRO A 20 -0.72 -20.02 16.37
C PRO A 20 0.56 -19.57 15.65
N THR A 21 0.42 -18.93 14.48
CA THR A 21 1.50 -18.27 13.75
C THR A 21 1.13 -16.82 13.44
N LEU A 22 2.13 -15.99 13.16
CA LEU A 22 1.92 -14.59 12.73
C LEU A 22 1.00 -14.51 11.49
N LYS A 23 1.15 -15.45 10.55
CA LYS A 23 0.33 -15.51 9.33
C LYS A 23 -1.15 -15.75 9.65
N ASP A 24 -1.42 -16.58 10.65
CA ASP A 24 -2.80 -16.89 11.07
C ASP A 24 -3.42 -15.72 11.84
N THR A 25 -2.64 -14.99 12.65
CA THR A 25 -3.11 -13.75 13.29
C THR A 25 -3.47 -12.69 12.25
N ILE A 26 -2.65 -12.52 11.22
CA ILE A 26 -2.94 -11.59 10.10
C ILE A 26 -4.20 -12.05 9.34
N ARG A 27 -4.38 -13.35 9.09
CA ARG A 27 -5.60 -13.88 8.47
C ARG A 27 -6.85 -13.55 9.27
N GLN A 28 -6.84 -13.81 10.58
CA GLN A 28 -7.95 -13.47 11.47
C GLN A 28 -8.25 -11.96 11.47
N TYR A 29 -7.21 -11.12 11.40
CA TYR A 29 -7.36 -9.66 11.33
C TYR A 29 -8.06 -9.20 10.05
N VAL A 30 -7.66 -9.72 8.89
CA VAL A 30 -8.28 -9.36 7.60
C VAL A 30 -9.64 -10.03 7.39
N ASP A 31 -9.92 -11.16 8.06
CA ASP A 31 -11.27 -11.74 8.07
C ASP A 31 -12.24 -10.86 8.88
N LEU A 32 -11.76 -10.18 9.93
CA LEU A 32 -12.56 -9.24 10.73
C LEU A 32 -12.72 -7.87 10.07
N THR A 33 -11.62 -7.29 9.55
CA THR A 33 -11.61 -5.90 9.03
C THR A 33 -11.87 -5.80 7.53
N GLY A 34 -11.75 -6.91 6.79
CA GLY A 34 -11.89 -6.98 5.35
C GLY A 34 -10.58 -7.38 4.66
N LYS A 35 -10.71 -8.24 3.65
CA LYS A 35 -9.58 -8.66 2.83
C LYS A 35 -9.19 -7.54 1.85
N PRO A 36 -7.89 -7.29 1.63
CA PRO A 36 -7.46 -6.33 0.62
C PRO A 36 -7.93 -6.78 -0.76
N HIS A 37 -8.23 -5.80 -1.62
CA HIS A 37 -8.59 -6.11 -3.00
C HIS A 37 -7.37 -6.66 -3.76
N LEU A 38 -7.63 -7.51 -4.76
CA LEU A 38 -6.60 -7.96 -5.68
C LEU A 38 -6.29 -6.83 -6.68
N PRO A 39 -5.06 -6.28 -6.72
CA PRO A 39 -4.69 -5.26 -7.69
C PRO A 39 -4.73 -5.78 -9.13
N GLN A 40 -4.94 -4.88 -10.10
CA GLN A 40 -4.78 -5.22 -11.51
C GLN A 40 -3.31 -5.53 -11.81
N LEU A 41 -3.03 -6.35 -12.83
CA LEU A 41 -1.67 -6.80 -13.12
C LEU A 41 -0.70 -5.64 -13.40
N TRP A 42 -1.11 -4.63 -14.17
CA TRP A 42 -0.29 -3.44 -14.45
C TRP A 42 0.07 -2.64 -13.20
N ALA A 43 -0.73 -2.72 -12.13
CA ALA A 43 -0.46 -2.00 -10.89
C ALA A 43 0.69 -2.65 -10.09
N LEU A 44 1.11 -3.87 -10.43
CA LEU A 44 2.28 -4.54 -9.85
C LEU A 44 3.59 -4.13 -10.53
N GLY A 45 3.50 -3.38 -11.62
CA GLY A 45 4.61 -2.86 -12.39
C GLY A 45 5.35 -1.71 -11.73
N TYR A 46 6.27 -1.07 -12.46
CA TYR A 46 6.96 0.13 -11.98
C TYR A 46 6.09 1.37 -12.21
N HIS A 47 5.98 2.22 -11.18
CA HIS A 47 5.20 3.47 -11.20
C HIS A 47 6.15 4.66 -11.10
N GLN A 48 6.06 5.60 -12.04
CA GLN A 48 6.86 6.83 -12.01
C GLN A 48 5.99 8.05 -11.68
N CYS A 49 6.42 8.81 -10.66
CA CYS A 49 5.75 10.06 -10.30
C CYS A 49 6.75 11.08 -9.76
N ARG A 50 6.45 12.36 -9.99
CA ARG A 50 7.17 13.49 -9.40
C ARG A 50 6.19 14.64 -9.16
N CYS A 51 6.26 15.23 -7.96
CA CYS A 51 5.41 16.39 -7.62
C CYS A 51 5.78 17.66 -8.41
N ALA A 52 7.02 17.76 -8.89
CA ALA A 52 7.57 18.94 -9.56
C ALA A 52 7.75 18.74 -11.08
N TYR A 53 6.73 18.20 -11.76
CA TYR A 53 6.61 18.34 -13.21
C TYR A 53 5.98 19.71 -13.50
N ASN A 54 6.76 20.61 -14.13
CA ASN A 54 6.29 21.98 -14.37
C ASN A 54 5.60 22.09 -15.72
N THR A 55 5.98 21.24 -16.67
CA THR A 55 5.45 21.21 -18.03
C THR A 55 5.13 19.79 -18.48
N THR A 56 4.32 19.67 -19.53
CA THR A 56 4.07 18.38 -20.18
C THR A 56 5.34 17.84 -20.81
N GLU A 57 6.20 18.71 -21.33
CA GLU A 57 7.49 18.36 -21.92
C GLU A 57 8.41 17.66 -20.91
N ASP A 58 8.43 18.10 -19.64
CA ASP A 58 9.22 17.45 -18.58
C ASP A 58 8.77 15.99 -18.35
N VAL A 59 7.47 15.73 -18.45
CA VAL A 59 6.89 14.38 -18.31
C VAL A 59 7.26 13.53 -19.53
N MET A 60 7.10 14.08 -20.74
CA MET A 60 7.41 13.38 -21.98
C MET A 60 8.90 13.06 -22.11
N GLU A 61 9.79 13.96 -21.68
CA GLU A 61 11.23 13.69 -21.61
C GLU A 61 11.53 12.56 -20.62
N THR A 62 10.86 12.55 -19.47
CA THR A 62 11.03 11.46 -18.50
C THR A 62 10.63 10.12 -19.10
N ILE A 63 9.44 10.02 -19.70
CA ILE A 63 8.95 8.80 -20.35
C ILE A 63 9.88 8.38 -21.50
N GLY A 64 10.29 9.32 -22.35
CA GLY A 64 11.20 9.04 -23.46
C GLY A 64 12.56 8.51 -23.01
N ASN A 65 13.02 8.87 -21.81
CA ASN A 65 14.22 8.28 -21.22
C ASN A 65 13.99 6.82 -20.78
N PHE A 66 12.82 6.46 -20.23
CA PHE A 66 12.51 5.06 -19.91
C PHE A 66 12.57 4.19 -21.18
N ASP A 67 11.95 4.65 -22.27
CA ASP A 67 11.98 3.96 -23.56
C ASP A 67 13.41 3.85 -24.12
N LYS A 68 14.17 4.96 -24.09
CA LYS A 68 15.55 5.02 -24.62
C LYS A 68 16.49 4.04 -23.93
N TYR A 69 16.33 3.84 -22.63
CA TYR A 69 17.19 2.97 -21.82
C TYR A 69 16.58 1.59 -21.57
N ASP A 70 15.45 1.26 -22.20
CA ASP A 70 14.75 -0.02 -22.07
C ASP A 70 14.42 -0.37 -20.60
N PHE A 71 14.00 0.65 -19.84
CA PHE A 71 13.52 0.45 -18.48
C PHE A 71 12.00 0.19 -18.47
N PRO A 72 11.52 -0.85 -17.77
CA PRO A 72 10.10 -1.16 -17.69
C PRO A 72 9.34 -0.06 -16.93
N LEU A 73 8.20 0.35 -17.48
CA LEU A 73 7.30 1.35 -16.91
C LEU A 73 5.86 0.93 -17.22
N ASP A 74 5.03 0.82 -16.18
CA ASP A 74 3.61 0.43 -16.31
C ASP A 74 2.65 1.57 -15.95
N VAL A 75 3.06 2.52 -15.08
CA VAL A 75 2.25 3.66 -14.60
C VAL A 75 3.05 4.94 -14.45
#